data_AF-A0A520CDC8-F1
#
_entry.id   AF-A0A520CDC8-F1
#
_cell.length_a   1.000
_cell.length_b   1.000
_cell.length_c   1.000
_cell.angle_alpha   90.00
_cell.angle_beta   90.00
_cell.angle_gamma   90.00
#
_symmetry.space_group_name_H-M   'P 1'
#
loop_
_entity.id
_entity.type
_entity.pdbx_description
1 polymer ?
#
loop_
_entity_poly.entity_id
_entity_poly.type
_entity_poly.pdbx_seq_one_letter_code
_entity_poly.pdbx_strand_id
1 'polypeptide(L)'
;MERPAEMTLSLRAVRPNIVQSIRAFRVNDLQEAAQEAGQHFLYANLAQAQSKQDVLDLIAQQFTFPAHFGKNFDALYDCMTDPLHKSGPQPGFIVVLEQIPANGKFDKEAREQLLDIFRDASDYWGDRKIPFRCFYSFL
;
A
#
# COMPACT_ATOMS: atom_id res chain seq x y z
N MET A 1 7.33 28.21 -23.94
CA MET A 1 8.00 27.05 -23.31
C MET A 1 6.88 26.18 -22.77
N GLU A 2 6.46 25.22 -23.58
CA GLU A 2 5.36 24.32 -23.26
C GLU A 2 5.89 23.33 -22.21
N ARG A 3 5.36 23.41 -20.97
CA ARG A 3 5.64 22.40 -19.95
C ARG A 3 5.10 21.07 -20.49
N PRO A 4 5.94 20.02 -20.62
CA PRO A 4 5.43 18.72 -21.03
C PRO A 4 4.38 18.31 -19.99
N ALA A 5 3.18 17.98 -20.46
CA ALA A 5 1.97 17.75 -19.67
C ALA A 5 2.30 17.15 -18.30
N GLU A 6 2.22 17.97 -17.25
CA GLU A 6 2.04 17.52 -15.88
C GLU A 6 0.75 16.67 -15.91
N MET A 7 0.90 15.35 -16.06
CA MET A 7 -0.20 14.41 -15.87
C MET A 7 -0.56 14.49 -14.38
N THR A 8 -1.36 15.51 -14.04
CA THR A 8 -2.03 15.60 -12.75
C THR A 8 -2.78 14.29 -12.60
N LEU A 9 -2.27 13.47 -11.70
CA LEU A 9 -2.65 12.08 -11.58
C LEU A 9 -4.05 12.05 -10.99
N SER A 10 -5.06 12.05 -11.86
CA SER A 10 -6.44 12.05 -11.38
C SER A 10 -6.77 10.68 -10.82
N LEU A 11 -6.83 10.56 -9.49
CA LEU A 11 -7.31 9.36 -8.80
C LEU A 11 -8.73 8.94 -9.23
N ARG A 12 -9.46 9.83 -9.92
CA ARG A 12 -10.75 9.54 -10.55
C ARG A 12 -10.64 8.52 -11.68
N ALA A 13 -9.50 8.47 -12.37
CA ALA A 13 -9.25 7.51 -13.44
C ALA A 13 -8.82 6.12 -12.90
N VAL A 14 -8.34 6.06 -11.66
CA VAL A 14 -7.97 4.80 -11.00
C VAL A 14 -9.15 4.27 -10.21
N ARG A 15 -9.47 2.98 -10.40
CA ARG A 15 -10.52 2.30 -9.63
C ARG A 15 -10.28 2.53 -8.12
N PRO A 16 -11.33 2.84 -7.34
CA PRO A 16 -11.17 3.24 -5.95
C PRO A 16 -10.64 2.13 -5.04
N ASN A 17 -10.92 0.87 -5.36
CA ASN A 17 -10.46 -0.31 -4.63
C ASN A 17 -9.69 -1.20 -5.62
N ILE A 18 -8.36 -1.20 -5.53
CA ILE A 18 -7.49 -1.91 -6.46
C ILE A 18 -6.11 -2.16 -5.86
N VAL A 19 -5.52 -3.30 -6.23
CA VAL A 19 -4.10 -3.61 -6.01
C VAL A 19 -3.45 -3.81 -7.38
N GLN A 20 -2.54 -2.92 -7.76
CA GLN A 20 -1.91 -2.96 -9.08
C GLN A 20 -0.43 -2.59 -9.04
N SER A 21 0.31 -2.98 -10.09
CA SER A 21 1.69 -2.53 -10.23
C SER A 21 1.76 -1.01 -10.47
N ILE A 22 2.79 -0.38 -9.90
CA ILE A 22 2.99 1.07 -9.90
C ILE A 22 3.29 1.61 -11.32
N ARG A 23 3.94 0.83 -12.19
CA ARG A 23 4.13 1.11 -13.64
C ARG A 23 4.37 2.59 -13.99
N ALA A 24 3.34 3.29 -14.47
CA ALA A 24 3.41 4.67 -14.96
C ALA A 24 3.15 5.72 -13.86
N PHE A 25 2.72 5.29 -12.67
CA PHE A 25 2.49 6.14 -11.51
C PHE A 25 3.82 6.43 -10.84
N ARG A 26 4.07 7.68 -10.45
CA ARG A 26 5.22 8.05 -9.61
C ARG A 26 4.78 8.18 -8.16
N VAL A 27 5.67 7.85 -7.23
CA VAL A 27 5.39 7.94 -5.80
C VAL A 27 5.00 9.36 -5.39
N ASN A 28 5.71 10.37 -5.90
CA ASN A 28 5.40 11.78 -5.61
C ASN A 28 3.99 12.16 -6.09
N ASP A 29 3.63 11.80 -7.33
CA ASP A 29 2.29 12.09 -7.87
C ASP A 29 1.19 11.41 -7.04
N LEU A 30 1.44 10.20 -6.54
CA LEU A 30 0.51 9.48 -5.66
C LEU A 30 0.38 10.14 -4.28
N GLN A 31 1.49 10.66 -3.74
CA GLN A 31 1.50 11.38 -2.47
C GLN A 31 0.74 12.70 -2.57
N GLU A 32 1.00 13.49 -3.61
CA GLU A 32 0.28 14.74 -3.90
C GLU A 32 -1.22 14.46 -4.05
N ALA A 33 -1.58 13.43 -4.83
CA ALA A 33 -2.98 13.09 -5.02
C ALA A 33 -3.66 12.60 -3.72
N ALA A 34 -2.94 11.88 -2.84
CA ALA A 34 -3.45 11.52 -1.52
C ALA A 34 -3.74 12.77 -0.69
N GLN A 35 -2.80 13.72 -0.68
CA GLN A 35 -2.94 14.99 0.04
C GLN A 35 -4.12 15.83 -0.48
N GLU A 36 -4.27 15.96 -1.80
CA GLU A 36 -5.39 16.67 -2.43
C GLU A 36 -6.74 16.01 -2.11
N ALA A 37 -6.79 14.68 -2.07
CA ALA A 37 -7.99 13.92 -1.73
C ALA A 37 -8.25 13.82 -0.22
N GLY A 38 -7.34 14.33 0.62
CA GLY A 38 -7.39 14.16 2.08
C GLY A 38 -7.27 12.70 2.54
N GLN A 39 -6.71 11.82 1.71
CA GLN A 39 -6.56 10.39 1.97
C GLN A 39 -5.25 10.09 2.70
N HIS A 40 -5.22 8.96 3.41
CA HIS A 40 -3.99 8.47 4.02
C HIS A 40 -3.01 8.02 2.95
N PHE A 41 -1.77 8.48 3.05
CA PHE A 41 -0.66 8.00 2.23
C PHE A 41 0.24 7.10 3.06
N LEU A 42 0.31 5.83 2.69
CA LEU A 42 1.14 4.82 3.34
C LEU A 42 2.21 4.35 2.35
N TYR A 43 3.48 4.61 2.67
CA TYR A 43 4.60 4.28 1.80
C TYR A 43 5.59 3.38 2.53
N ALA A 44 6.02 2.31 1.85
CA ALA A 44 7.08 1.45 2.33
C ALA A 44 8.05 1.13 1.19
N ASN A 45 9.32 1.42 1.40
CA ASN A 45 10.41 0.95 0.57
C ASN A 45 10.97 -0.37 1.13
N LEU A 46 10.99 -1.42 0.31
CA LEU A 46 11.38 -2.78 0.70
C LEU A 46 12.71 -3.22 0.05
N ALA A 47 13.47 -2.30 -0.53
CA ALA A 47 14.74 -2.56 -1.22
C ALA A 47 15.75 -3.35 -0.38
N GLN A 48 15.74 -3.11 0.93
CA GLN A 48 16.69 -3.70 1.88
C GLN A 48 16.17 -5.03 2.48
N ALA A 49 14.92 -5.42 2.22
CA ALA A 49 14.36 -6.64 2.78
C ALA A 49 14.94 -7.87 2.07
N GLN A 50 15.43 -8.84 2.85
CA GLN A 50 15.94 -10.10 2.31
C GLN A 50 15.11 -11.31 2.69
N SER A 51 14.12 -11.15 3.57
CA SER A 51 13.28 -12.23 4.05
C SER A 51 11.86 -11.73 4.33
N LYS A 52 10.92 -12.66 4.52
CA LYS A 52 9.54 -12.35 4.93
C LYS A 52 9.48 -11.52 6.21
N GLN A 53 10.35 -11.80 7.18
CA GLN A 53 10.41 -11.04 8.43
C GLN A 53 10.88 -9.60 8.18
N ASP A 54 11.91 -9.40 7.36
CA ASP A 54 12.39 -8.05 7.03
C ASP A 54 11.31 -7.24 6.28
N VAL A 55 10.57 -7.87 5.36
CA VAL A 55 9.45 -7.23 4.65
C VAL A 55 8.40 -6.74 5.64
N LEU A 56 7.98 -7.62 6.56
CA LEU A 56 6.97 -7.31 7.57
C LEU A 56 7.44 -6.22 8.53
N ASP A 57 8.69 -6.28 8.99
CA ASP A 57 9.28 -5.29 9.89
C ASP A 57 9.42 -3.92 9.22
N LEU A 58 9.84 -3.86 7.95
CA LEU A 58 9.95 -2.60 7.20
C LEU A 58 8.58 -1.97 6.92
N ILE A 59 7.55 -2.77 6.61
CA ILE A 59 6.18 -2.25 6.44
C ILE A 59 5.69 -1.70 7.78
N ALA A 60 5.81 -2.46 8.86
CA ALA A 60 5.36 -2.02 10.18
C ALA A 60 6.06 -0.73 10.62
N GLN A 61 7.37 -0.61 10.41
CA GLN A 61 8.12 0.59 10.73
C GLN A 61 7.67 1.80 9.90
N GLN A 62 7.57 1.65 8.58
CA GLN A 62 7.28 2.78 7.68
C GLN A 62 5.81 3.20 7.72
N PHE A 63 4.89 2.26 7.96
CA PHE A 63 3.47 2.58 8.19
C PHE A 63 3.20 3.03 9.63
N THR A 64 4.23 3.07 10.49
CA THR A 64 4.14 3.50 11.89
C THR A 64 3.13 2.66 12.69
N PHE A 65 3.15 1.34 12.49
CA PHE A 65 2.35 0.40 13.26
C PHE A 65 2.79 0.33 14.73
N PRO A 66 1.91 -0.11 15.65
CA PRO A 66 2.26 -0.28 17.05
C PRO A 66 3.45 -1.25 17.25
N ALA A 67 4.24 -1.01 18.29
CA ALA A 67 5.45 -1.79 18.60
C ALA A 67 5.20 -3.30 18.83
N HIS A 68 3.96 -3.70 19.10
CA HIS A 68 3.53 -5.10 19.28
C HIS A 68 2.91 -5.71 18.01
N PHE A 69 3.31 -5.23 16.83
CA PHE A 69 2.95 -5.83 15.56
C PHE A 69 3.28 -7.34 15.55
N GLY A 70 2.29 -8.20 15.25
CA GLY A 70 2.39 -9.65 15.37
C GLY A 70 3.36 -10.36 14.41
N LYS A 71 4.10 -9.60 13.59
CA LYS A 71 5.14 -10.08 12.65
C LYS A 71 4.71 -11.25 11.75
N ASN A 72 3.45 -11.25 11.34
CA ASN A 72 2.88 -12.22 10.40
C ASN A 72 1.89 -11.52 9.45
N PHE A 73 1.41 -12.24 8.42
CA PHE A 73 0.51 -11.68 7.42
C PHE A 73 -0.91 -11.40 7.95
N ASP A 74 -1.40 -12.20 8.90
CA ASP A 74 -2.68 -11.95 9.55
C ASP A 74 -2.65 -10.65 10.35
N ALA A 75 -1.55 -10.42 11.09
CA ALA A 75 -1.33 -9.18 11.82
C ALA A 75 -1.22 -7.96 10.89
N LEU A 76 -0.66 -8.13 9.68
CA LEU A 76 -0.64 -7.09 8.65
C LEU A 76 -2.06 -6.72 8.22
N TYR A 77 -2.89 -7.72 7.91
CA TYR A 77 -4.29 -7.52 7.57
C TYR A 77 -5.05 -6.81 8.71
N ASP A 78 -4.88 -7.27 9.94
CA ASP A 78 -5.54 -6.71 11.11
C ASP A 78 -5.16 -5.23 11.31
N CYS A 79 -3.88 -4.87 11.19
CA CYS A 79 -3.44 -3.48 11.29
C CYS A 79 -4.00 -2.58 10.17
N MET A 80 -4.22 -3.14 8.98
CA MET A 80 -4.75 -2.40 7.83
C MET A 80 -6.27 -2.25 7.82
N THR A 81 -6.99 -2.86 8.77
CA THR A 81 -8.46 -2.90 8.77
C THR A 81 -9.04 -2.42 10.10
N ASP A 82 -8.98 -3.26 11.12
CA ASP A 82 -9.87 -3.20 12.27
C ASP A 82 -9.61 -2.01 13.22
N PRO A 83 -8.35 -1.68 13.59
CA PRO A 83 -8.02 -0.49 14.37
C PRO A 83 -8.35 0.82 13.65
N LEU A 84 -8.09 0.88 12.33
CA LEU A 84 -8.37 2.05 11.51
C LEU A 84 -9.88 2.28 11.41
N HIS A 85 -10.65 1.22 11.23
CA HIS A 85 -12.12 1.31 11.20
C HIS A 85 -12.67 1.80 12.55
N LYS A 86 -12.13 1.29 13.67
CA LYS A 86 -12.50 1.72 15.02
C LYS A 86 -12.08 3.16 15.35
N SER A 87 -11.15 3.74 14.58
CA SER A 87 -10.66 5.12 14.76
C SER A 87 -11.58 6.20 14.17
N GLY A 88 -12.72 5.80 13.57
CA GLY A 88 -13.72 6.70 13.00
C GLY A 88 -13.74 6.69 11.47
N PRO A 89 -14.48 7.63 10.84
CA PRO A 89 -14.59 7.70 9.39
C PRO A 89 -13.21 7.83 8.73
N GLN A 90 -12.90 6.91 7.81
CA GLN A 90 -11.64 6.94 7.08
C GLN A 90 -11.84 7.64 5.72
N PRO A 91 -10.99 8.61 5.36
CA PRO A 91 -11.11 9.35 4.09
C PRO A 91 -10.71 8.51 2.86
N GLY A 92 -10.02 7.39 3.10
CA GLY A 92 -9.46 6.52 2.07
C GLY A 92 -7.96 6.34 2.21
N PHE A 93 -7.41 5.44 1.40
CA PHE A 93 -6.02 5.02 1.49
C PHE A 93 -5.37 4.96 0.12
N ILE A 94 -4.15 5.49 0.04
CA ILE A 94 -3.21 5.27 -1.04
C ILE A 94 -1.98 4.60 -0.42
N VAL A 95 -1.78 3.34 -0.80
CA VAL A 95 -0.71 2.50 -0.29
C VAL A 95 0.31 2.27 -1.39
N VAL A 96 1.59 2.39 -1.07
CA VAL A 96 2.69 2.17 -2.00
C VAL A 96 3.72 1.21 -1.36
N LEU A 97 3.92 0.06 -2.00
CA LEU A 97 4.94 -0.93 -1.65
C LEU A 97 6.01 -0.93 -2.75
N GLU A 98 7.12 -0.26 -2.49
CA GLU A 98 8.19 -0.13 -3.47
C GLU A 98 9.25 -1.23 -3.28
N GLN A 99 9.74 -1.78 -4.39
CA GLN A 99 10.87 -2.72 -4.44
C GLN A 99 10.65 -3.99 -3.60
N ILE A 100 9.47 -4.61 -3.72
CA ILE A 100 9.19 -5.91 -3.12
C ILE A 100 10.26 -6.91 -3.58
N PRO A 101 10.98 -7.58 -2.66
CA PRO A 101 12.08 -8.46 -3.03
C PRO A 101 11.61 -9.64 -3.87
N ALA A 102 12.37 -9.98 -4.90
CA ALA A 102 12.09 -11.12 -5.77
C ALA A 102 13.17 -12.22 -5.69
N ASN A 103 13.66 -12.52 -4.49
CA ASN A 103 14.75 -13.46 -4.23
C ASN A 103 14.24 -14.82 -3.69
N GLY A 104 15.13 -15.80 -3.51
CA GLY A 104 14.75 -17.14 -3.04
C GLY A 104 14.21 -17.21 -1.61
N LYS A 105 14.46 -16.20 -0.76
CA LYS A 105 13.92 -16.11 0.60
C LYS A 105 12.58 -15.34 0.67
N PHE A 106 12.18 -14.72 -0.44
CA PHE A 106 10.88 -14.09 -0.65
C PHE A 106 10.40 -14.42 -2.06
N ASP A 107 10.05 -15.70 -2.22
CA ASP A 107 9.73 -16.30 -3.50
C ASP A 107 8.37 -15.83 -4.06
N LYS A 108 7.95 -16.42 -5.17
CA LYS A 108 6.70 -16.04 -5.83
C LYS A 108 5.48 -16.25 -4.92
N GLU A 109 5.46 -17.33 -4.14
CA GLU A 109 4.33 -17.63 -3.25
C GLU A 109 4.24 -16.58 -2.13
N ALA A 110 5.37 -16.26 -1.50
CA ALA A 110 5.41 -15.23 -0.46
C ALA A 110 4.99 -13.84 -0.99
N ARG A 111 5.36 -13.51 -2.24
CA ARG A 111 4.94 -12.26 -2.90
C ARG A 111 3.43 -12.23 -3.16
N GLU A 112 2.86 -13.32 -3.71
CA GLU A 112 1.42 -13.37 -3.93
C GLU A 112 0.66 -13.32 -2.61
N GLN A 113 1.10 -14.04 -1.57
CA GLN A 113 0.51 -13.95 -0.24
C GLN A 113 0.51 -12.51 0.30
N LEU A 114 1.63 -11.79 0.19
CA LEU A 114 1.69 -10.38 0.57
C LEU A 114 0.66 -9.55 -0.20
N LEU A 115 0.59 -9.70 -1.53
CA LEU A 115 -0.35 -8.95 -2.36
C LEU A 115 -1.81 -9.31 -2.08
N ASP A 116 -2.10 -10.57 -1.80
CA ASP A 116 -3.43 -11.05 -1.42
C ASP A 116 -3.93 -10.36 -0.14
N ILE A 117 -3.06 -10.19 0.87
CA ILE A 117 -3.43 -9.41 2.08
C ILE A 117 -3.88 -7.98 1.75
N PHE A 118 -3.20 -7.30 0.83
CA PHE A 118 -3.62 -5.96 0.40
C PHE A 118 -4.88 -5.98 -0.47
N ARG A 119 -5.15 -7.07 -1.20
CA ARG A 119 -6.40 -7.27 -1.97
C ARG A 119 -7.57 -7.45 -1.02
N ASP A 120 -7.40 -8.32 -0.01
CA ASP A 120 -8.42 -8.54 1.02
C ASP A 120 -8.70 -7.25 1.82
N ALA A 121 -7.65 -6.49 2.17
CA ALA A 121 -7.83 -5.18 2.80
C ALA A 121 -8.55 -4.19 1.86
N SER A 122 -8.20 -4.18 0.57
CA SER A 122 -8.88 -3.36 -0.45
C SER A 122 -10.37 -3.67 -0.53
N ASP A 123 -10.74 -4.95 -0.49
CA ASP A 123 -12.12 -5.42 -0.55
C ASP A 123 -12.87 -5.08 0.76
N TYR A 124 -12.24 -5.29 1.93
CA TYR A 124 -12.78 -4.90 3.23
C TYR A 124 -13.20 -3.42 3.28
N TRP A 125 -12.35 -2.52 2.76
CA TRP A 125 -12.65 -1.10 2.69
C TRP A 125 -13.66 -0.77 1.59
N GLY A 126 -13.62 -1.50 0.48
CA GLY A 126 -14.57 -1.38 -0.63
C GLY A 126 -16.01 -1.66 -0.21
N ASP A 127 -16.25 -2.72 0.56
CA ASP A 127 -17.56 -3.06 1.12
C ASP A 127 -18.12 -1.93 2.02
N ARG A 128 -17.23 -1.13 2.61
CA ARG A 128 -17.55 0.04 3.44
C ARG A 128 -17.61 1.34 2.65
N LYS A 129 -17.47 1.29 1.32
CA LYS A 129 -17.42 2.43 0.40
C LYS A 129 -16.25 3.38 0.68
N ILE A 130 -15.15 2.85 1.19
CA ILE A 130 -13.93 3.59 1.47
C ILE A 130 -12.88 3.23 0.40
N PRO A 131 -12.36 4.21 -0.35
CA PRO A 131 -11.39 3.93 -1.40
C PRO A 131 -10.07 3.45 -0.80
N PHE A 132 -9.52 2.40 -1.36
CA PHE A 132 -8.24 1.80 -1.00
C PHE A 132 -7.46 1.44 -2.27
N ARG A 133 -6.43 2.21 -2.60
CA ARG A 133 -5.60 1.99 -3.79
C ARG A 133 -4.21 1.57 -3.36
N CYS A 134 -3.82 0.33 -3.64
CA CYS A 134 -2.49 -0.17 -3.39
C CYS A 134 -1.69 -0.29 -4.70
N PHE A 135 -0.50 0.28 -4.69
CA PHE A 135 0.45 0.25 -5.79
C PHE A 135 1.71 -0.49 -5.35
N TYR A 136 2.21 -1.40 -6.18
CA TYR A 136 3.41 -2.16 -5.86
C TYR A 136 4.45 -2.19 -7.00
N SER A 137 5.73 -2.34 -6.65
CA SER A 137 6.79 -2.72 -7.60
C SER A 137 7.62 -3.87 -7.06
N PHE A 138 8.27 -4.60 -7.96
CA PHE A 138 9.22 -5.65 -7.61
C PHE A 138 10.65 -5.13 -7.83
N LEU A 139 11.59 -5.67 -7.05
CA LEU A 139 13.03 -5.52 -7.24
C LEU A 139 13.53 -6.41 -8.39
#